data_AF-A0A3M1BI20-F1
#
_entry.id   AF-A0A3M1BI20-F1
#
_cell.length_a   1.000
_cell.length_b   1.000
_cell.length_c   1.000
_cell.angle_alpha   90.00
_cell.angle_beta   90.00
_cell.angle_gamma   90.00
#
_symmetry.space_group_name_H-M   'P 1'
#
loop_
_entity.id
_entity.type
_entity.pdbx_description
1 polymer ?
#
loop_
_entity_poly.entity_id
_entity_poly.type
_entity_poly.pdbx_seq_one_letter_code
_entity_poly.pdbx_strand_id
1 'polypeptide(L)'
;MRILAANVQYWRAINNLRKGAVFCMPPDVNAHLIAESSAGIRMQFVIRSKEARMKRIRRLIKGPRWGVVVLLALLGVVVGAFSAGAQFESTDANCALCHTEPETEFVSRGEQSPVDLASQHAAEGVRCIDCHSGDGITGRVQAELLGARDVLVYLSGQGGQPHRSSSVMADANCLKCHSDVLQVRVFNNHFHVFLPQWQAVSSRAAVCVDCHQGHKTNGDVRIAFLNERQTIQVCQRCHMAAGGL
;
A
#
# COMPACT_ATOMS: atom_id res chain seq x y z
N MET A 1 5.43 27.88 -5.12
CA MET A 1 6.12 27.20 -6.25
C MET A 1 7.63 27.44 -6.25
N ARG A 2 8.39 27.00 -5.22
CA ARG A 2 9.86 27.16 -5.17
C ARG A 2 10.65 25.97 -4.59
N ILE A 3 10.02 24.79 -4.43
CA ILE A 3 10.65 23.64 -3.75
C ILE A 3 11.11 22.53 -4.72
N LEU A 4 10.78 22.60 -6.02
CA LEU A 4 11.13 21.56 -7.00
C LEU A 4 12.48 21.76 -7.73
N ALA A 5 13.27 22.79 -7.40
CA ALA A 5 14.53 23.07 -8.10
C ALA A 5 15.76 22.37 -7.51
N ALA A 6 15.69 21.80 -6.31
CA ALA A 6 16.87 21.27 -5.60
C ALA A 6 17.27 19.83 -6.00
N ASN A 7 16.39 19.06 -6.65
CA ASN A 7 16.63 17.61 -6.85
C ASN A 7 17.30 17.24 -8.19
N VAL A 8 17.41 18.18 -9.14
CA VAL A 8 18.03 17.91 -10.46
C VAL A 8 19.56 18.04 -10.44
N GLN A 9 20.12 18.82 -9.52
CA GLN A 9 21.58 18.98 -9.41
C GLN A 9 22.29 17.76 -8.78
N TYR A 10 21.62 16.98 -7.93
CA TYR A 10 22.26 15.84 -7.26
C TYR A 10 22.47 14.63 -8.20
N TRP A 11 21.58 14.42 -9.17
CA TRP A 11 21.71 13.32 -10.15
C TRP A 11 22.77 13.56 -11.24
N ARG A 12 23.13 14.81 -11.53
CA ARG A 12 24.22 15.12 -12.50
C ARG A 12 25.62 14.86 -11.91
N ALA A 13 25.79 14.86 -10.59
CA ALA A 13 27.08 14.59 -9.96
C ALA A 13 27.49 13.10 -10.01
N ILE A 14 26.52 12.18 -9.96
CA ILE A 14 26.80 10.73 -9.90
C ILE A 14 27.12 10.15 -11.30
N ASN A 15 26.53 10.70 -12.37
CA ASN A 15 26.81 10.24 -13.74
C ASN A 15 28.13 10.72 -14.33
N ASN A 16 28.79 11.73 -13.73
CA ASN A 16 30.09 12.21 -14.18
C ASN A 16 31.29 11.44 -13.59
N LEU A 17 31.08 10.50 -12.66
CA LEU A 17 32.15 9.66 -12.10
C LEU A 17 32.39 8.35 -12.87
N ARG A 18 31.64 8.09 -13.95
CA ARG A 18 31.79 6.88 -14.78
C ARG A 18 32.51 7.08 -16.12
N LYS A 19 32.93 8.31 -16.44
CA LYS A 19 33.61 8.62 -17.71
C LYS A 19 34.93 9.35 -17.44
N GLY A 20 36.04 8.61 -17.46
CA GLY A 20 37.37 9.19 -17.65
C GLY A 20 38.36 8.94 -16.52
N ALA A 21 38.94 7.74 -16.48
CA ALA A 21 40.30 7.55 -16.00
C ALA A 21 40.91 6.34 -16.74
N VAL A 22 41.36 6.58 -17.98
CA VAL A 22 42.31 5.69 -18.66
C VAL A 22 43.64 5.92 -17.98
N PHE A 23 44.04 4.99 -17.13
CA PHE A 23 45.32 5.02 -16.43
C PHE A 23 46.40 4.49 -17.38
N CYS A 24 47.20 5.40 -17.95
CA CYS A 24 48.41 5.04 -18.67
C CYS A 24 49.44 4.46 -17.69
N MET A 25 49.81 3.19 -17.87
CA MET A 25 50.95 2.60 -17.19
C MET A 25 52.26 3.00 -17.91
N PRO A 26 53.31 3.41 -17.17
CA PRO A 26 54.64 3.58 -17.74
C PRO A 26 55.30 2.22 -18.01
N PRO A 27 56.11 2.10 -19.07
CA PRO A 27 56.98 0.95 -19.27
C PRO A 27 58.25 1.09 -18.43
N ASP A 28 58.80 -0.08 -18.06
CA ASP A 28 60.18 -0.31 -17.63
C ASP A 28 60.61 0.14 -16.22
N VAL A 29 60.64 -0.83 -15.28
CA VAL A 29 61.81 -0.98 -14.40
C VAL A 29 62.05 -2.47 -14.09
N ASN A 30 63.00 -3.07 -14.82
CA ASN A 30 63.72 -4.27 -14.42
C ASN A 30 64.77 -3.85 -13.39
N ALA A 31 64.49 -4.01 -12.08
CA ALA A 31 65.52 -4.00 -11.04
C ALA A 31 64.95 -4.46 -9.68
N HIS A 32 65.17 -5.74 -9.35
CA HIS A 32 65.58 -6.27 -8.04
C HIS A 32 65.18 -7.74 -7.90
N LEU A 33 65.96 -8.60 -8.56
CA LEU A 33 66.22 -9.95 -8.10
C LEU A 33 67.17 -9.87 -6.88
N ILE A 34 67.11 -10.88 -6.01
CA ILE A 34 67.82 -11.04 -4.72
C ILE A 34 67.04 -10.55 -3.48
N ALA A 35 65.88 -11.16 -3.22
CA ALA A 35 65.29 -11.29 -1.88
C ALA A 35 64.28 -12.47 -1.79
N GLU A 36 64.52 -13.61 -2.45
CA GLU A 36 63.48 -14.63 -2.69
C GLU A 36 63.40 -15.81 -1.69
N SER A 37 64.30 -15.96 -0.71
CA SER A 37 64.26 -17.18 0.15
C SER A 37 63.45 -17.04 1.45
N SER A 38 63.12 -15.84 1.92
CA SER A 38 62.34 -15.63 3.16
C SER A 38 60.87 -15.24 2.92
N ALA A 39 60.52 -14.81 1.71
CA ALA A 39 59.15 -14.45 1.32
C ALA A 39 58.22 -15.68 1.21
N GLY A 40 58.74 -16.82 0.73
CA GLY A 40 57.95 -18.05 0.58
C GLY A 40 57.41 -18.64 1.89
N ILE A 41 58.18 -18.53 2.97
CA ILE A 41 57.80 -19.04 4.31
C ILE A 41 56.73 -18.14 4.96
N ARG A 42 56.87 -16.81 4.83
CA ARG A 42 55.82 -15.87 5.31
C ARG A 42 54.50 -16.06 4.56
N MET A 43 54.54 -16.32 3.24
CA MET A 43 53.33 -16.46 2.43
C MET A 43 52.53 -17.73 2.76
N GLN A 44 53.20 -18.86 3.01
CA GLN A 44 52.51 -20.09 3.42
C GLN A 44 51.82 -19.99 4.79
N PHE A 45 52.42 -19.25 5.73
CA PHE A 45 51.82 -19.03 7.06
C PHE A 45 50.54 -18.19 6.98
N VAL A 46 50.53 -17.16 6.12
CA VAL A 46 49.35 -16.32 5.86
C VAL A 46 48.20 -17.16 5.27
N ILE A 47 48.47 -18.05 4.32
CA ILE A 47 47.44 -18.89 3.67
C ILE A 47 46.85 -19.90 4.66
N ARG A 48 47.67 -20.62 5.42
CA ARG A 48 47.19 -21.57 6.44
C ARG A 48 46.35 -20.90 7.54
N SER A 49 46.71 -19.68 7.95
CA SER A 49 45.92 -18.92 8.93
C SER A 49 44.52 -18.55 8.39
N LYS A 50 44.43 -18.22 7.10
CA LYS A 50 43.15 -17.91 6.42
C LYS A 50 42.25 -19.14 6.33
N GLU A 51 42.79 -20.30 6.00
CA GLU A 51 42.02 -21.54 5.94
C GLU A 51 41.48 -21.98 7.30
N ALA A 52 42.29 -21.89 8.36
CA ALA A 52 41.86 -22.21 9.71
C ALA A 52 40.77 -21.24 10.21
N ARG A 53 40.92 -19.94 9.94
CA ARG A 53 39.90 -18.91 10.24
C ARG A 53 38.61 -19.17 9.46
N MET A 54 38.70 -19.52 8.18
CA MET A 54 37.56 -19.86 7.32
C MET A 54 36.85 -21.15 7.77
N LYS A 55 37.57 -22.19 8.18
CA LYS A 55 36.98 -23.41 8.76
C LYS A 55 36.23 -23.11 10.06
N ARG A 56 36.77 -22.24 10.92
CA ARG A 56 36.10 -21.81 12.17
C ARG A 56 34.84 -21.00 11.89
N ILE A 57 34.87 -20.05 10.94
CA ILE A 57 33.70 -19.28 10.50
C ILE A 57 32.64 -20.20 9.87
N ARG A 58 33.03 -21.13 9.00
CA ARG A 58 32.08 -22.10 8.40
C ARG A 58 31.43 -23.00 9.44
N ARG A 59 32.14 -23.41 10.50
CA ARG A 59 31.53 -24.18 11.60
C ARG A 59 30.57 -23.34 12.43
N LEU A 60 30.87 -22.05 12.62
CA LEU A 60 29.93 -21.12 13.25
C LEU A 60 28.66 -20.98 12.41
N ILE A 61 28.78 -20.66 11.11
CA ILE A 61 27.65 -20.41 10.20
C ILE A 61 26.80 -21.66 9.91
N LYS A 62 27.38 -22.87 9.95
CA LYS A 62 26.65 -24.12 9.68
C LYS A 62 25.88 -24.68 10.89
N GLY A 63 25.96 -24.04 12.05
CA GLY A 63 25.19 -24.47 13.22
C GLY A 63 23.68 -24.17 13.05
N PRO A 64 22.77 -25.00 13.58
CA PRO A 64 21.32 -24.77 13.51
C PRO A 64 20.90 -23.40 14.08
N ARG A 65 21.71 -22.83 14.98
CA ARG A 65 21.54 -21.49 15.55
C ARG A 65 21.56 -20.37 14.50
N TRP A 66 22.39 -20.48 13.45
CA TRP A 66 22.42 -19.45 12.40
C TRP A 66 21.18 -19.52 11.49
N GLY A 67 20.65 -20.72 11.23
CA GLY A 67 19.38 -20.86 10.53
C GLY A 67 18.25 -20.11 11.25
N VAL A 68 18.18 -20.26 12.58
CA VAL A 68 17.20 -19.52 13.41
C VAL A 68 17.45 -18.01 13.36
N VAL A 69 18.70 -17.54 13.49
CA VAL A 69 19.02 -16.10 13.41
C VAL A 69 18.62 -15.50 12.06
N VAL A 70 18.92 -16.18 10.95
CA VAL A 70 18.53 -15.72 9.61
C VAL A 70 17.00 -15.69 9.48
N LEU A 71 16.31 -16.74 9.93
CA LEU A 71 14.84 -16.79 9.89
C LEU A 71 14.21 -15.64 10.70
N LEU A 72 14.70 -15.40 11.92
CA LEU A 72 14.21 -14.30 12.77
C LEU A 72 14.51 -12.93 12.16
N ALA A 73 15.69 -12.75 11.55
CA ALA A 73 16.04 -11.52 10.85
C ALA A 73 15.09 -11.28 9.65
N LEU A 74 14.82 -12.31 8.85
CA LEU A 74 13.88 -12.22 7.74
C LEU A 74 12.46 -11.91 8.23
N LEU A 75 12.01 -12.58 9.28
CA LEU A 75 10.71 -12.29 9.90
C LEU A 75 10.63 -10.85 10.40
N GLY A 76 11.69 -10.35 11.06
CA GLY A 76 11.78 -8.97 11.51
C GLY A 76 11.70 -7.96 10.37
N VAL A 77 12.34 -8.24 9.23
CA VAL A 77 12.23 -7.42 8.01
C VAL A 77 10.80 -7.41 7.47
N VAL A 78 10.14 -8.57 7.38
CA VAL A 78 8.76 -8.67 6.89
C VAL A 78 7.79 -7.90 7.79
N VAL A 79 7.89 -8.10 9.10
CA VAL A 79 7.05 -7.38 10.09
C VAL A 79 7.32 -5.87 10.05
N GLY A 80 8.59 -5.48 9.95
CA GLY A 80 8.98 -4.06 9.84
C GLY A 80 8.44 -3.40 8.58
N ALA A 81 8.54 -4.08 7.42
CA ALA A 81 8.00 -3.58 6.16
C ALA A 81 6.47 -3.45 6.20
N PHE A 82 5.77 -4.44 6.75
CA PHE A 82 4.32 -4.39 6.92
C PHE A 82 3.90 -3.24 7.84
N SER A 83 4.58 -3.06 8.97
CA SER A 83 4.28 -1.96 9.90
C SER A 83 4.54 -0.58 9.27
N ALA A 84 5.58 -0.46 8.45
CA ALA A 84 5.89 0.78 7.74
C ALA A 84 4.84 1.08 6.65
N GLY A 85 4.40 0.07 5.90
CA GLY A 85 3.27 0.17 4.95
C GLY A 85 2.00 0.61 5.66
N ALA A 86 1.69 -0.02 6.80
CA ALA A 86 0.51 0.32 7.56
C ALA A 86 0.51 1.75 8.10
N GLN A 87 1.68 2.22 8.55
CA GLN A 87 1.84 3.61 8.95
C GLN A 87 1.74 4.57 7.76
N PHE A 88 2.25 4.19 6.59
CA PHE A 88 2.15 4.99 5.38
C PHE A 88 0.68 5.15 4.96
N GLU A 89 -0.10 4.07 4.93
CA GLU A 89 -1.52 4.10 4.58
C GLU A 89 -2.42 4.70 5.68
N SER A 90 -1.87 4.99 6.86
CA SER A 90 -2.62 5.52 8.01
C SER A 90 -2.95 7.02 7.92
N THR A 91 -2.49 7.71 6.87
CA THR A 91 -2.72 9.13 6.64
C THR A 91 -3.21 9.39 5.22
N ASP A 92 -4.31 10.12 5.06
CA ASP A 92 -4.97 10.33 3.77
C ASP A 92 -4.07 11.03 2.74
N ALA A 93 -3.21 11.94 3.20
CA ALA A 93 -2.23 12.62 2.34
C ALA A 93 -1.29 11.64 1.62
N ASN A 94 -0.96 10.50 2.24
CA ASN A 94 -0.08 9.50 1.62
C ASN A 94 -0.80 8.71 0.52
N CYS A 95 -2.11 8.49 0.63
CA CYS A 95 -2.90 7.92 -0.46
C CYS A 95 -2.83 8.81 -1.70
N ALA A 96 -2.95 10.13 -1.51
CA ALA A 96 -2.88 11.12 -2.58
C ALA A 96 -1.48 11.29 -3.22
N LEU A 97 -0.42 10.71 -2.65
CA LEU A 97 0.92 10.76 -3.25
C LEU A 97 1.02 9.90 -4.51
N CYS A 98 0.31 8.76 -4.53
CA CYS A 98 0.33 7.81 -5.64
C CYS A 98 -0.96 7.81 -6.45
N HIS A 99 -2.10 8.07 -5.79
CA HIS A 99 -3.39 8.25 -6.43
C HIS A 99 -3.63 9.75 -6.61
N THR A 100 -3.39 10.28 -7.82
CA THR A 100 -3.38 11.73 -8.01
C THR A 100 -4.77 12.27 -8.32
N GLU A 101 -5.42 11.74 -9.35
CA GLU A 101 -6.76 12.16 -9.74
C GLU A 101 -7.71 10.97 -9.70
N PRO A 102 -8.89 11.08 -9.08
CA PRO A 102 -9.43 12.26 -8.36
C PRO A 102 -9.04 12.35 -6.87
N GLU A 103 -8.15 11.50 -6.35
CA GLU A 103 -7.96 11.35 -4.91
C GLU A 103 -7.37 12.59 -4.21
N THR A 104 -6.52 13.38 -4.89
CA THR A 104 -6.05 14.67 -4.32
C THR A 104 -7.19 15.63 -4.06
N GLU A 105 -8.23 15.63 -4.90
CA GLU A 105 -9.45 16.41 -4.68
C GLU A 105 -10.19 15.88 -3.46
N PHE A 106 -10.26 14.57 -3.28
CA PHE A 106 -10.98 13.94 -2.17
C PHE A 106 -10.33 14.27 -0.82
N VAL A 107 -9.00 14.21 -0.75
CA VAL A 107 -8.24 14.64 0.45
C VAL A 107 -8.48 16.12 0.72
N SER A 108 -8.42 16.97 -0.31
CA SER A 108 -8.67 18.40 -0.16
C SER A 108 -10.09 18.72 0.34
N ARG A 109 -11.10 17.94 -0.08
CA ARG A 109 -12.49 18.08 0.41
C ARG A 109 -12.66 17.63 1.85
N GLY A 110 -11.89 16.66 2.32
CA GLY A 110 -11.92 16.20 3.71
C GLY A 110 -11.47 17.25 4.73
N GLU A 111 -10.72 18.26 4.29
CA GLU A 111 -10.26 19.39 5.12
C GLU A 111 -11.28 20.56 5.18
N GLN A 112 -12.39 20.45 4.45
CA GLN A 112 -13.39 21.50 4.28
C GLN A 112 -14.75 21.08 4.86
N SER A 113 -15.74 21.98 4.78
CA SER A 113 -17.12 21.60 5.09
C SER A 113 -17.57 20.43 4.21
N PRO A 114 -18.23 19.41 4.77
CA PRO A 114 -18.68 18.24 4.02
C PRO A 114 -19.56 18.59 2.81
N VAL A 115 -19.20 18.07 1.64
CA VAL A 115 -19.96 18.22 0.39
C VAL A 115 -20.31 16.88 -0.27
N ASP A 116 -19.83 15.79 0.32
CA ASP A 116 -20.15 14.41 -0.03
C ASP A 116 -20.04 13.53 1.23
N LEU A 117 -20.44 12.26 1.12
CA LEU A 117 -20.46 11.36 2.27
C LEU A 117 -19.05 11.07 2.79
N ALA A 118 -18.03 11.02 1.93
CA ALA A 118 -16.65 10.75 2.34
C ALA A 118 -16.06 11.93 3.14
N SER A 119 -16.30 13.17 2.73
CA SER A 119 -15.90 14.37 3.48
C SER A 119 -16.64 14.50 4.80
N GLN A 120 -17.90 14.03 4.89
CA GLN A 120 -18.59 13.89 6.18
C GLN A 120 -17.85 12.94 7.12
N HIS A 121 -17.44 11.77 6.64
CA HIS A 121 -16.66 10.81 7.42
C HIS A 121 -15.27 11.35 7.80
N ALA A 122 -14.62 12.10 6.91
CA ALA A 122 -13.35 12.77 7.21
C ALA A 122 -13.49 13.78 8.35
N ALA A 123 -14.60 14.54 8.39
CA ALA A 123 -14.92 15.45 9.50
C ALA A 123 -15.14 14.72 10.83
N GLU A 124 -15.48 13.42 10.79
CA GLU A 124 -15.61 12.53 11.95
C GLU A 124 -14.29 11.81 12.30
N GLY A 125 -13.20 12.10 11.57
CA GLY A 125 -11.88 11.50 11.78
C GLY A 125 -11.70 10.11 11.15
N VAL A 126 -12.61 9.69 10.27
CA VAL A 126 -12.49 8.45 9.50
C VAL A 126 -11.57 8.68 8.30
N ARG A 127 -10.58 7.80 8.14
CA ARG A 127 -9.53 7.92 7.12
C ARG A 127 -9.90 7.12 5.88
N CYS A 128 -9.20 7.38 4.77
CA CYS A 128 -9.37 6.63 3.52
C CYS A 128 -9.31 5.11 3.75
N ILE A 129 -8.29 4.66 4.48
CA ILE A 129 -8.07 3.23 4.69
C ILE A 129 -9.12 2.57 5.59
N ASP A 130 -9.84 3.32 6.41
CA ASP A 130 -10.86 2.74 7.29
C ASP A 130 -12.04 2.20 6.47
N CYS A 131 -12.37 2.87 5.35
CA CYS A 131 -13.36 2.45 4.36
C CYS A 131 -12.78 1.55 3.24
N HIS A 132 -11.54 1.81 2.82
CA HIS A 132 -10.91 1.11 1.69
C HIS A 132 -10.17 -0.17 2.07
N SER A 133 -9.93 -0.42 3.36
CA SER A 133 -9.50 -1.75 3.84
C SER A 133 -10.70 -2.66 4.02
N GLY A 134 -10.51 -3.96 3.82
CA GLY A 134 -11.52 -4.96 4.22
C GLY A 134 -11.68 -5.03 5.74
N ASP A 135 -12.62 -5.85 6.22
CA ASP A 135 -12.79 -6.09 7.65
C ASP A 135 -11.68 -6.97 8.27
N GLY A 136 -11.35 -6.67 9.52
CA GLY A 136 -10.35 -7.39 10.32
C GLY A 136 -8.92 -7.39 9.73
N ILE A 137 -8.11 -8.32 10.24
CA ILE A 137 -6.69 -8.44 9.87
C ILE A 137 -6.54 -8.91 8.42
N THR A 138 -7.41 -9.81 7.95
CA THR A 138 -7.36 -10.33 6.57
C THR A 138 -7.63 -9.23 5.55
N GLY A 139 -8.66 -8.40 5.79
CA GLY A 139 -8.96 -7.25 4.96
C GLY A 139 -7.84 -6.21 4.96
N ARG A 140 -7.18 -6.01 6.11
CA ARG A 140 -6.00 -5.14 6.20
C ARG A 140 -4.82 -5.67 5.38
N VAL A 141 -4.48 -6.96 5.50
CA VAL A 141 -3.38 -7.56 4.73
C VAL A 141 -3.64 -7.49 3.24
N GLN A 142 -4.89 -7.68 2.80
CA GLN A 142 -5.26 -7.54 1.39
C GLN A 142 -5.08 -6.10 0.89
N ALA A 143 -5.46 -5.10 1.69
CA ALA A 143 -5.27 -3.69 1.35
C ALA A 143 -3.79 -3.34 1.18
N GLU A 144 -2.93 -3.77 2.10
CA GLU A 144 -1.47 -3.52 2.03
C GLU A 144 -0.83 -4.19 0.81
N LEU A 145 -1.26 -5.41 0.47
CA LEU A 145 -0.78 -6.10 -0.73
C LEU A 145 -1.25 -5.41 -2.02
N LEU A 146 -2.47 -4.86 -2.01
CA LEU A 146 -2.97 -4.04 -3.11
C LEU A 146 -2.17 -2.73 -3.21
N GLY A 147 -1.94 -2.02 -2.11
CA GLY A 147 -1.11 -0.82 -2.06
C GLY A 147 0.32 -1.07 -2.55
N ALA A 148 0.94 -2.17 -2.13
CA ALA A 148 2.26 -2.57 -2.60
C ALA A 148 2.28 -2.82 -4.13
N ARG A 149 1.23 -3.46 -4.67
CA ARG A 149 1.07 -3.65 -6.12
C ARG A 149 0.92 -2.31 -6.83
N ASP A 150 0.11 -1.40 -6.29
CA ASP A 150 -0.15 -0.09 -6.90
C ASP A 150 1.12 0.77 -6.94
N VAL A 151 1.96 0.71 -5.88
CA VAL A 151 3.29 1.33 -5.89
C VAL A 151 4.16 0.76 -7.02
N LEU A 152 4.18 -0.55 -7.24
CA LEU A 152 4.96 -1.16 -8.33
C LEU A 152 4.44 -0.75 -9.71
N VAL A 153 3.11 -0.67 -9.88
CA VAL A 153 2.47 -0.19 -11.12
C VAL A 153 2.80 1.29 -11.36
N TYR A 154 2.78 2.11 -10.32
CA TYR A 154 3.14 3.52 -10.38
C TYR A 154 4.63 3.71 -10.76
N LEU A 155 5.53 3.04 -10.05
CA LEU A 155 6.99 3.15 -10.28
C LEU A 155 7.43 2.61 -11.64
N SER A 156 6.71 1.62 -12.19
CA SER A 156 6.99 1.11 -13.54
C SER A 156 6.43 1.98 -14.66
N GLY A 157 5.64 3.01 -14.35
CA GLY A 157 4.96 3.86 -15.34
C GLY A 157 3.84 3.13 -16.10
N GLN A 158 3.39 1.97 -15.60
CA GLN A 158 2.36 1.15 -16.26
C GLN A 158 0.93 1.52 -15.83
N GLY A 159 0.77 2.40 -14.84
CA GLY A 159 -0.53 2.89 -14.37
C GLY A 159 -0.91 4.23 -15.01
N GLY A 160 -1.97 4.24 -15.81
CA GLY A 160 -2.62 5.48 -16.22
C GLY A 160 -3.34 6.12 -15.04
N GLN A 161 -3.26 7.45 -14.92
CA GLN A 161 -4.11 8.25 -14.06
C GLN A 161 -5.26 8.81 -14.90
N PRO A 162 -6.51 8.84 -14.39
CA PRO A 162 -6.94 8.46 -13.04
C PRO A 162 -6.97 6.95 -12.82
N HIS A 163 -6.42 6.47 -11.69
CA HIS A 163 -6.51 5.05 -11.34
C HIS A 163 -7.88 4.74 -10.74
N ARG A 164 -8.71 3.98 -11.46
CA ARG A 164 -10.02 3.57 -10.95
C ARG A 164 -9.84 2.38 -10.01
N SER A 165 -10.34 2.49 -8.78
CA SER A 165 -10.53 1.31 -7.93
C SER A 165 -11.30 0.25 -8.70
N SER A 166 -10.69 -0.93 -8.88
CA SER A 166 -11.31 -2.06 -9.55
C SER A 166 -12.25 -2.84 -8.62
N SER A 167 -12.18 -2.60 -7.31
CA SER A 167 -13.08 -3.17 -6.33
C SER A 167 -14.21 -2.19 -5.98
N VAL A 168 -15.44 -2.71 -6.03
CA VAL A 168 -16.59 -2.08 -5.38
C VAL A 168 -16.42 -2.28 -3.87
N MET A 169 -16.73 -1.24 -3.10
CA MET A 169 -16.68 -1.31 -1.64
C MET A 169 -17.76 -2.27 -1.13
N ALA A 170 -17.35 -3.28 -0.38
CA ALA A 170 -18.26 -4.25 0.19
C ALA A 170 -18.94 -3.71 1.46
N ASP A 171 -20.16 -4.19 1.75
CA ASP A 171 -20.92 -3.81 2.95
C ASP A 171 -20.15 -4.05 4.25
N ALA A 172 -19.30 -5.08 4.28
CA ALA A 172 -18.45 -5.37 5.43
C ALA A 172 -17.58 -4.17 5.86
N ASN A 173 -17.22 -3.27 4.92
CA ASN A 173 -16.44 -2.08 5.23
C ASN A 173 -17.29 -1.03 5.97
N CYS A 174 -18.56 -0.89 5.60
CA CYS A 174 -19.50 0.02 6.25
C CYS A 174 -19.93 -0.52 7.63
N LEU A 175 -20.13 -1.83 7.74
CA LEU A 175 -20.62 -2.49 8.95
C LEU A 175 -19.58 -2.54 10.08
N LYS A 176 -18.32 -2.18 9.82
CA LYS A 176 -17.30 -1.94 10.88
C LYS A 176 -17.80 -0.94 11.93
N CYS A 177 -18.50 0.11 11.46
CA CYS A 177 -19.02 1.19 12.31
C CYS A 177 -20.55 1.23 12.35
N HIS A 178 -21.23 0.74 11.31
CA HIS A 178 -22.69 0.80 11.16
C HIS A 178 -23.38 -0.55 11.35
N SER A 179 -22.89 -1.41 12.24
CA SER A 179 -23.46 -2.76 12.43
C SER A 179 -24.92 -2.77 12.90
N ASP A 180 -25.38 -1.68 13.52
CA ASP A 180 -26.71 -1.51 14.08
C ASP A 180 -27.79 -1.26 13.01
N VAL A 181 -27.42 -0.73 11.84
CA VAL A 181 -28.38 -0.38 10.77
C VAL A 181 -29.16 -1.59 10.26
N LEU A 182 -28.61 -2.80 10.38
CA LEU A 182 -29.27 -4.04 9.98
C LEU A 182 -30.32 -4.52 11.00
N GLN A 183 -30.33 -3.94 12.20
CA GLN A 183 -31.15 -4.41 13.33
C GLN A 183 -32.36 -3.51 13.61
N VAL A 184 -32.28 -2.22 13.27
CA VAL A 184 -33.33 -1.25 13.60
C VAL A 184 -34.56 -1.43 12.69
N ARG A 185 -35.63 -2.00 13.23
CA ARG A 185 -36.87 -2.26 12.48
C ARG A 185 -37.83 -1.08 12.56
N VAL A 186 -37.64 -0.11 11.68
CA VAL A 186 -38.60 0.98 11.44
C VAL A 186 -38.93 1.08 9.96
N PHE A 187 -40.07 1.70 9.62
CA PHE A 187 -40.50 1.82 8.22
C PHE A 187 -39.42 2.51 7.37
N ASN A 188 -38.75 3.54 7.87
CA ASN A 188 -37.68 4.24 7.14
C ASN A 188 -36.36 3.45 7.04
N ASN A 189 -36.25 2.27 7.68
CA ASN A 189 -35.04 1.45 7.69
C ASN A 189 -35.28 0.00 7.21
N HIS A 190 -36.47 -0.31 6.68
CA HIS A 190 -36.81 -1.68 6.26
C HIS A 190 -35.83 -2.21 5.20
N PHE A 191 -35.34 -1.34 4.31
CA PHE A 191 -34.35 -1.72 3.31
C PHE A 191 -33.12 -2.37 3.94
N HIS A 192 -32.49 -1.74 4.93
CA HIS A 192 -31.30 -2.27 5.59
C HIS A 192 -31.56 -3.62 6.27
N VAL A 193 -32.73 -3.77 6.90
CA VAL A 193 -33.13 -5.03 7.56
C VAL A 193 -33.31 -6.18 6.55
N PHE A 194 -33.85 -5.89 5.37
CA PHE A 194 -34.10 -6.89 4.32
C PHE A 194 -32.94 -7.06 3.34
N LEU A 195 -31.93 -6.18 3.37
CA LEU A 195 -30.79 -6.22 2.46
C LEU A 195 -30.05 -7.57 2.46
N PRO A 196 -29.73 -8.18 3.62
CA PRO A 196 -29.07 -9.50 3.62
C PRO A 196 -29.93 -10.60 2.97
N GLN A 197 -31.25 -10.52 3.11
CA GLN A 197 -32.17 -11.48 2.49
C GLN A 197 -32.19 -11.32 0.97
N TRP A 198 -32.18 -10.07 0.48
CA TRP A 198 -32.08 -9.79 -0.95
C TRP A 198 -30.74 -10.27 -1.53
N GLN A 199 -29.63 -10.00 -0.83
CA GLN A 199 -28.29 -10.44 -1.21
C GLN A 199 -28.14 -11.96 -1.22
N ALA A 200 -28.84 -12.67 -0.34
CA ALA A 200 -28.84 -14.13 -0.30
C ALA A 200 -29.51 -14.76 -1.55
N VAL A 201 -30.39 -14.05 -2.23
CA VAL A 201 -31.15 -14.58 -3.39
C VAL A 201 -30.81 -13.92 -4.73
N SER A 202 -30.05 -12.82 -4.73
CA SER A 202 -29.70 -12.10 -5.95
C SER A 202 -28.27 -11.57 -5.90
N SER A 203 -27.46 -11.97 -6.89
CA SER A 203 -26.16 -11.36 -7.16
C SER A 203 -26.25 -9.92 -7.68
N ARG A 204 -27.46 -9.44 -7.99
CA ARG A 204 -27.75 -8.05 -8.38
C ARG A 204 -28.38 -7.25 -7.23
N ALA A 205 -28.44 -7.83 -6.03
CA ALA A 205 -28.82 -7.09 -4.85
C ALA A 205 -27.88 -5.91 -4.66
N ALA A 206 -28.43 -4.84 -4.11
CA ALA A 206 -27.62 -3.66 -3.86
C ALA A 206 -26.60 -3.92 -2.75
N VAL A 207 -25.59 -3.06 -2.71
CA VAL A 207 -24.66 -2.86 -1.60
C VAL A 207 -24.84 -1.46 -1.03
N CYS A 208 -24.27 -1.16 0.14
CA CYS A 208 -24.38 0.13 0.81
C CYS A 208 -24.07 1.30 -0.14
N VAL A 209 -23.00 1.17 -0.94
CA VAL A 209 -22.52 2.23 -1.85
C VAL A 209 -23.38 2.43 -3.11
N ASP A 210 -24.34 1.55 -3.40
CA ASP A 210 -25.30 1.77 -4.48
C ASP A 210 -26.29 2.89 -4.15
N CYS A 211 -26.57 3.09 -2.86
CA CYS A 211 -27.38 4.20 -2.35
C CYS A 211 -26.48 5.33 -1.80
N HIS A 212 -25.50 4.98 -0.96
CA HIS A 212 -24.63 5.90 -0.25
C HIS A 212 -23.30 6.11 -0.99
N GLN A 213 -23.31 7.02 -1.97
CA GLN A 213 -22.11 7.28 -2.78
C GLN A 213 -21.09 8.13 -2.03
N GLY A 214 -19.94 7.55 -1.69
CA GLY A 214 -18.88 8.19 -0.91
C GLY A 214 -18.40 9.53 -1.48
N HIS A 215 -17.90 9.52 -2.71
CA HIS A 215 -17.21 10.68 -3.32
C HIS A 215 -18.05 11.45 -4.33
N LYS A 216 -19.38 11.41 -4.24
CA LYS A 216 -20.28 12.10 -5.17
C LYS A 216 -20.91 13.31 -4.50
N THR A 217 -20.78 14.46 -5.16
CA THR A 217 -21.26 15.76 -4.66
C THR A 217 -22.72 16.06 -5.03
N ASN A 218 -23.41 15.12 -5.67
CA ASN A 218 -24.82 15.25 -6.04
C ASN A 218 -25.77 14.61 -5.01
N GLY A 219 -25.28 14.30 -3.81
CA GLY A 219 -26.06 13.84 -2.68
C GLY A 219 -26.65 15.00 -1.89
N ASP A 220 -27.79 14.79 -1.23
CA ASP A 220 -28.42 15.77 -0.35
C ASP A 220 -28.12 15.45 1.13
N VAL A 221 -27.43 16.36 1.81
CA VAL A 221 -27.04 16.22 3.22
C VAL A 221 -28.25 15.97 4.15
N ARG A 222 -29.44 16.47 3.80
CA ARG A 222 -30.68 16.29 4.60
C ARG A 222 -31.17 14.85 4.62
N ILE A 223 -30.76 14.05 3.64
CA ILE A 223 -31.07 12.63 3.51
C ILE A 223 -29.78 11.80 3.51
N ALA A 224 -28.80 12.19 4.33
CA ALA A 224 -27.54 11.47 4.51
C ALA A 224 -26.74 11.28 3.20
N PHE A 225 -26.65 12.34 2.41
CA PHE A 225 -25.94 12.38 1.12
C PHE A 225 -26.45 11.38 0.07
N LEU A 226 -27.71 10.95 0.18
CA LEU A 226 -28.35 10.15 -0.86
C LEU A 226 -28.65 11.01 -2.10
N ASN A 227 -28.57 10.36 -3.27
CA ASN A 227 -29.13 10.90 -4.50
C ASN A 227 -30.49 10.26 -4.75
N GLU A 228 -31.58 11.01 -4.55
CA GLU A 228 -32.96 10.49 -4.59
C GLU A 228 -33.27 9.69 -5.86
N ARG A 229 -32.89 10.22 -7.04
CA ARG A 229 -33.12 9.55 -8.33
C ARG A 229 -32.46 8.17 -8.36
N GLN A 230 -31.22 8.06 -7.90
CA GLN A 230 -30.49 6.80 -7.85
C GLN A 230 -31.06 5.85 -6.79
N THR A 231 -31.35 6.36 -5.60
CA THR A 231 -31.92 5.57 -4.51
C THR A 231 -33.27 4.96 -4.90
N ILE A 232 -34.15 5.71 -5.57
CA ILE A 232 -35.44 5.19 -6.06
C ILE A 232 -35.27 3.99 -7.00
N GLN A 233 -34.25 4.03 -7.88
CA GLN A 233 -33.98 2.89 -8.77
C GLN A 233 -33.56 1.64 -7.99
N VAL A 234 -32.78 1.80 -6.91
CA VAL A 234 -32.42 0.69 -6.02
C VAL A 234 -33.66 0.14 -5.31
N CYS A 235 -34.53 1.03 -4.79
CA CYS A 235 -35.80 0.63 -4.18
C CYS A 235 -36.63 -0.20 -5.16
N GLN A 236 -36.81 0.26 -6.39
CA GLN A 236 -37.56 -0.47 -7.43
C GLN A 236 -36.99 -1.86 -7.69
N ARG A 237 -35.66 -2.00 -7.80
CA ARG A 237 -35.01 -3.32 -7.97
C ARG A 237 -35.28 -4.25 -6.79
N CYS A 238 -35.18 -3.73 -5.57
CA CYS A 238 -35.47 -4.50 -4.36
C CYS A 238 -36.93 -4.95 -4.32
N HIS A 239 -37.88 -4.05 -4.56
CA HIS A 239 -39.31 -4.36 -4.54
C HIS A 239 -39.73 -5.34 -5.65
N MET A 240 -39.12 -5.25 -6.84
CA MET A 240 -39.32 -6.27 -7.89
C MET A 240 -38.84 -7.65 -7.43
N ALA A 241 -37.70 -7.73 -6.75
CA ALA A 241 -37.17 -9.00 -6.25
C ALA A 241 -37.97 -9.58 -5.07
N ALA A 242 -38.54 -8.72 -4.22
CA ALA A 242 -39.24 -9.13 -3.00
C ALA A 242 -40.69 -9.62 -3.23
N GLY A 243 -41.21 -9.52 -4.45
CA GLY A 243 -42.57 -9.98 -4.78
C GLY A 243 -43.28 -9.10 -5.80
N GLY A 244 -42.57 -8.65 -6.84
CA GLY A 244 -43.18 -7.84 -7.90
C GLY A 244 -44.48 -8.46 -8.42
N LEU A 245 -45.55 -7.67 -8.39
CA LEU A 245 -46.66 -7.78 -9.33
C LEU A 245 -46.18 -7.38 -10.73
#